data_AF-A0A371N4P7-F1
#
_entry.id   AF-A0A371N4P7-F1
#
_cell.length_a   1.000
_cell.length_b   1.000
_cell.length_c   1.000
_cell.angle_alpha   90.00
_cell.angle_beta   90.00
_cell.angle_gamma   90.00
#
_symmetry.space_group_name_H-M   'P 1'
#
loop_
_entity.id
_entity.type
_entity.pdbx_description
1 polymer ?
#
loop_
_entity_poly.entity_id
_entity_poly.type
_entity_poly.pdbx_seq_one_letter_code
_entity_poly.pdbx_strand_id
1 'polypeptide(L)' 'MDAAGVADEDAAPELCPVCSTPYDSVSLHDRGLLVNLLDNERYRRVCFEPVERDGRPHVRFFHHTHEQVGGDD' A
#
# COMPACT_ATOMS: atom_id res chain seq x y z
N MET A 1 -6.58 -12.64 -23.84
CA MET A 1 -5.71 -13.77 -23.49
C MET A 1 -4.48 -13.61 -24.35
N ASP A 2 -3.32 -13.12 -23.90
CA ASP A 2 -2.80 -12.86 -22.56
C ASP A 2 -1.73 -11.76 -22.68
N ALA A 3 -1.83 -10.74 -21.83
CA ALA A 3 -0.71 -9.82 -21.57
C ALA A 3 -0.58 -9.77 -20.05
N ALA A 4 -0.13 -10.90 -19.49
CA ALA A 4 0.35 -10.94 -18.12
C ALA A 4 1.44 -9.88 -18.00
N GLY A 5 1.26 -8.98 -17.04
CA GLY A 5 2.12 -7.84 -16.81
C GLY A 5 3.57 -8.30 -16.67
N VAL A 6 4.41 -7.72 -17.51
CA VAL A 6 5.85 -7.73 -17.29
C VAL A 6 6.03 -6.86 -16.04
N ALA A 7 6.29 -7.49 -14.90
CA ALA A 7 6.82 -6.77 -13.76
C ALA A 7 8.19 -6.25 -14.23
N ASP A 8 8.27 -4.95 -14.50
CA ASP A 8 9.50 -4.28 -14.85
C ASP A 8 10.42 -4.38 -13.62
N GLU A 9 11.37 -5.32 -13.66
CA GLU A 9 12.29 -5.62 -12.55
C GLU A 9 13.23 -4.43 -12.22
N ASP A 10 13.22 -3.39 -13.06
CA ASP A 10 13.98 -2.13 -12.93
C ASP A 10 13.10 -0.92 -12.53
N ALA A 11 11.80 -1.14 -12.27
CA ALA A 11 10.93 -0.06 -11.81
C ALA A 11 11.38 0.39 -10.42
N ALA A 12 11.76 1.66 -10.30
CA ALA A 12 12.06 2.27 -9.01
C ALA A 12 10.91 1.98 -8.02
N PRO A 13 11.21 1.59 -6.77
CA PRO A 13 10.18 1.22 -5.81
C PRO A 13 9.21 2.38 -5.62
N GLU A 14 7.91 2.11 -5.80
CA GLU A 14 6.88 3.11 -5.59
C GLU A 14 6.90 3.54 -4.11
N LEU A 15 7.14 4.83 -3.87
CA LEU A 15 7.20 5.39 -2.52
C LEU A 15 5.80 5.72 -2.03
N CYS A 16 5.52 5.42 -0.76
CA CYS A 16 4.25 5.78 -0.15
C CYS A 16 4.11 7.30 -0.07
N PRO A 17 3.03 7.90 -0.62
CA PRO A 17 2.85 9.35 -0.61
C PRO A 17 2.62 9.91 0.81
N VAL A 18 2.35 9.05 1.80
CA VAL A 18 2.08 9.44 3.19
C VAL A 18 3.36 9.48 4.03
N CYS A 19 4.27 8.51 3.85
CA CYS A 19 5.45 8.37 4.71
C CYS A 19 6.78 8.28 3.96
N SER A 20 6.76 8.34 2.63
CA SER A 20 7.94 8.24 1.74
C SER A 20 8.71 6.91 1.79
N THR A 21 8.30 5.94 2.60
CA THR A 21 8.85 4.58 2.59
C THR A 21 8.26 3.74 1.45
N PRO A 22 9.01 2.82 0.81
CA PRO A 22 8.46 1.85 -0.14
C PRO A 22 7.30 1.04 0.44
N TYR A 23 6.32 0.67 -0.39
CA TYR A 23 5.20 -0.20 -0.01
C TYR A 23 5.18 -1.50 -0.82
N ASP A 24 4.53 -2.53 -0.28
CA ASP A 24 4.38 -3.86 -0.91
C ASP A 24 3.10 -3.95 -1.74
N SER A 25 2.01 -3.35 -1.27
CA SER A 25 0.72 -3.44 -1.96
C SER A 25 -0.18 -2.22 -1.72
N VAL A 26 -1.07 -2.00 -2.68
CA VAL A 26 -2.11 -0.94 -2.63
C VAL A 26 -3.49 -1.58 -2.68
N SER A 27 -4.42 -1.06 -1.86
CA SER A 27 -5.83 -1.44 -1.92
C SER A 27 -6.74 -0.22 -1.80
N LEU A 28 -7.95 -0.29 -2.35
CA LEU A 28 -8.92 0.81 -2.36
C LEU A 28 -10.24 0.34 -1.74
N HIS A 29 -10.79 1.15 -0.84
CA HIS A 29 -11.98 0.79 -0.06
C HIS A 29 -13.01 1.93 -0.07
N ASP A 30 -14.28 1.58 -0.18
CA ASP A 30 -15.43 2.50 -0.25
C ASP A 30 -16.46 2.27 0.88
N ARG A 31 -16.13 1.40 1.84
CA ARG A 31 -17.00 0.99 2.95
C ARG A 31 -16.26 1.09 4.29
N GLY A 32 -16.94 0.67 5.36
CA GLY A 32 -16.40 0.67 6.72
C GLY A 32 -15.06 -0.06 6.81
N LEU A 33 -14.15 0.50 7.60
CA LEU A 33 -12.76 0.05 7.73
C LEU A 33 -12.52 -0.42 9.16
N LEU A 34 -11.76 -1.51 9.29
CA LEU A 34 -11.15 -1.93 10.54
C LEU A 34 -9.69 -2.24 10.24
N VAL A 35 -8.78 -1.65 11.01
CA VAL A 35 -7.35 -1.88 10.89
C VAL A 35 -6.84 -2.42 12.20
N ASN A 36 -6.32 -3.64 12.17
CA ASN A 36 -5.60 -4.24 13.27
C ASN A 36 -4.31 -4.83 12.72
N LEU A 37 -3.16 -4.30 13.19
CA LEU A 37 -1.83 -4.74 12.76
C LEU A 37 -1.11 -5.58 13.82
N LEU A 38 -1.76 -5.84 14.97
CA LEU A 38 -1.19 -6.67 16.01
C LEU A 38 -0.95 -8.08 15.46
N ASP A 39 0.27 -8.57 15.66
CA ASP A 39 0.74 -9.90 15.26
C ASP A 39 0.56 -10.22 13.77
N ASN A 40 0.55 -9.20 12.90
CA ASN A 40 0.54 -9.43 11.47
C ASN A 40 1.93 -9.88 10.99
N GLU A 41 2.03 -11.12 10.50
CA GLU A 41 3.29 -11.72 10.07
C GLU A 41 3.91 -11.00 8.86
N ARG A 42 3.08 -10.45 7.97
CA ARG A 42 3.54 -9.87 6.70
C ARG A 42 3.73 -8.36 6.75
N TYR A 43 2.78 -7.63 7.33
CA TYR A 43 2.73 -6.18 7.28
C TYR A 43 2.98 -5.56 8.64
N ARG A 44 3.90 -4.59 8.69
CA ARG A 44 4.24 -3.84 9.91
C ARG A 44 3.43 -2.55 10.05
N ARG A 45 3.12 -1.93 8.91
CA ARG A 45 2.48 -0.60 8.86
C ARG A 45 1.51 -0.54 7.68
N VAL A 46 0.41 0.16 7.89
CA VAL A 46 -0.50 0.58 6.82
C VAL A 46 -0.63 2.08 6.87
N CYS A 47 -0.31 2.74 5.77
CA CYS A 47 -0.62 4.15 5.54
C CYS A 47 -1.90 4.25 4.71
N PHE A 48 -2.67 5.32 4.89
CA PHE A 48 -3.87 5.52 4.11
C PHE A 48 -4.13 7.00 3.84
N GLU A 49 -4.76 7.27 2.71
CA GLU A 49 -5.19 8.61 2.30
C GLU A 49 -6.63 8.57 1.77
N PRO A 50 -7.43 9.64 2.00
CA PRO A 50 -8.71 9.78 1.32
C PRO A 50 -8.48 10.10 -0.16
N VAL A 51 -9.26 9.49 -1.04
CA VAL A 51 -9.25 9.78 -2.48
C VAL A 51 -10.68 9.84 -3.01
N GLU A 52 -10.86 10.58 -4.11
CA GLU A 52 -12.10 10.54 -4.88
C GLU A 52 -11.91 9.63 -6.10
N ARG A 53 -12.90 8.77 -6.37
CA ARG A 53 -12.99 7.98 -7.60
C ARG A 53 -14.44 8.00 -8.08
N ASP A 54 -14.65 8.38 -9.33
CA ASP A 54 -15.97 8.47 -9.98
C ASP A 54 -16.99 9.28 -9.16
N GLY A 55 -16.52 10.39 -8.56
CA GLY A 55 -17.33 11.28 -7.71
C GLY A 55 -17.73 10.67 -6.36
N ARG A 56 -17.09 9.58 -5.92
CA ARG A 56 -17.37 8.89 -4.65
C ARG A 56 -16.13 8.87 -3.74
N PRO A 57 -16.31 9.05 -2.42
CA PRO A 57 -15.23 8.98 -1.46
C PRO A 57 -14.73 7.55 -1.31
N HIS A 58 -13.42 7.37 -1.37
CA HIS A 58 -12.72 6.12 -1.09
C HIS A 58 -11.53 6.40 -0.16
N VAL A 59 -10.95 5.33 0.37
CA VAL A 59 -9.68 5.37 1.10
C VAL A 59 -8.71 4.42 0.43
N ARG A 60 -7.54 4.93 0.04
CA ARG A 60 -6.44 4.14 -0.50
C ARG A 60 -5.50 3.76 0.61
N PHE A 61 -5.11 2.50 0.65
CA PHE A 61 -4.22 1.92 1.65
C PHE A 61 -2.92 1.51 0.97
N PHE A 62 -1.80 1.79 1.63
CA PHE A 62 -0.44 1.39 1.26
C PHE A 62 0.10 0.49 2.37
N HIS A 63 0.35 -0.78 2.05
CA HIS A 63 0.81 -1.79 3.00
C HIS A 63 2.32 -1.88 2.97
N HIS A 64 2.97 -1.81 4.12
CA HIS A 64 4.42 -1.91 4.26
C HIS A 64 4.78 -3.20 4.98
N THR A 65 5.72 -3.97 4.43
CA THR A 65 6.29 -5.13 5.11
C THR A 65 7.15 -4.72 6.31
N HIS A 66 7.51 -5.69 7.14
CA HIS A 66 8.46 -5.48 8.23
C HIS A 66 9.82 -5.00 7.73
N GLU A 67 10.31 -5.54 6.62
CA GLU A 67 11.60 -5.14 6.01
C GLU A 67 11.58 -3.69 5.52
N GLN A 68 10.50 -3.28 4.85
CA GLN A 68 10.38 -1.92 4.30
C GLN A 68 10.36 -0.84 5.38
N VAL A 69 9.77 -1.13 6.55
CA VAL A 69 9.72 -0.19 7.67
C VAL A 69 11.02 -0.21 8.49
N GLY A 70 11.75 -1.33 8.49
CA GLY A 70 13.00 -1.48 9.24
C GLY A 70 14.24 -0.90 8.56
N GLY A 71 14.12 -0.37 7.34
CA GLY A 71 15.24 0.16 6.55
C GLY A 71 15.64 1.62 6.85
N ASP A 72 15.05 2.26 7.87
CA ASP A 72 15.27 3.67 8.22
C ASP A 72 16.31 3.88 9.37
N ASP A 73 17.19 2.90 9.66
CA ASP A 73 18.30 3.02 10.64
C ASP A 73 19.66 3.32 9.96
#